data_AF-A0A2E9YQ69-F1
#
_entry.id   AF-A0A2E9YQ69-F1
#
_cell.length_a   1.000
_cell.length_b   1.000
_cell.length_c   1.000
_cell.angle_alpha   90.00
_cell.angle_beta   90.00
_cell.angle_gamma   90.00
#
_symmetry.space_group_name_H-M   'P 1'
#
loop_
_entity.id
_entity.type
_entity.pdbx_description
1 polymer ?
#
loop_
_entity_poly.entity_id
_entity_poly.type
_entity_poly.pdbx_seq_one_letter_code
_entity_poly.pdbx_strand_id
1 'polypeptide(L)'
;LVAAATAFGTGSSWGVMAILMPLVIPLTWAVMVNNGAATPENYHILYSSIACVLTGAVWADHCSPISDTTILTSMASGCELMDHVWTQMPYAISTGAAALLLGTLPAGFGAPWWILLLLGILSQGLVIRYFGRTVN
;
A
#
# COMPACT_ATOMS: atom_id res chain seq x y z
N LEU A 1 -4.59 1.65 6.11
CA LEU A 1 -4.04 2.20 7.36
C LEU A 1 -3.79 1.13 8.41
N VAL A 2 -4.79 0.36 8.84
CA VAL A 2 -4.60 -0.73 9.83
C VAL A 2 -3.50 -1.70 9.41
N ALA A 3 -3.57 -2.26 8.20
CA ALA A 3 -2.54 -3.16 7.67
C ALA A 3 -1.14 -2.52 7.67
N ALA A 4 -1.03 -1.26 7.25
CA ALA A 4 0.24 -0.53 7.23
C ALA A 4 0.81 -0.31 8.63
N ALA A 5 0.00 0.15 9.58
CA ALA A 5 0.45 0.39 10.95
C ALA A 5 0.85 -0.91 11.65
N THR A 6 0.05 -1.97 11.50
CA THR A 6 0.37 -3.29 12.07
C THR A 6 1.64 -3.84 11.45
N ALA A 7 1.77 -3.86 10.11
CA ALA A 7 2.95 -4.40 9.44
C ALA A 7 4.21 -3.57 9.73
N PHE A 8 4.06 -2.25 9.89
CA PHE A 8 5.18 -1.38 10.26
C PHE A 8 5.69 -1.71 11.67
N GLY A 9 4.78 -2.00 12.61
CA GLY A 9 5.12 -2.36 13.99
C GLY A 9 5.54 -3.81 14.20
N THR A 10 5.16 -4.75 13.32
CA THR A 10 5.58 -6.16 13.40
C THR A 10 6.76 -6.50 12.51
N GLY A 11 7.09 -5.67 11.51
CA GLY A 11 8.13 -5.95 10.53
C GLY A 11 7.78 -7.06 9.53
N SER A 12 6.51 -7.47 9.45
CA SER A 12 6.10 -8.59 8.58
C SER A 12 4.82 -8.28 7.81
N SER A 13 4.94 -8.11 6.50
CA SER A 13 3.79 -7.98 5.60
C SER A 13 2.99 -9.29 5.48
N TRP A 14 3.66 -10.42 5.27
CA TRP A 14 3.03 -11.73 5.12
C TRP A 14 2.25 -12.16 6.36
N GLY A 15 2.79 -11.92 7.56
CA GLY A 15 2.09 -12.20 8.81
C GLY A 15 0.81 -11.37 8.94
N VAL A 16 0.88 -10.07 8.58
CA VAL A 16 -0.29 -9.19 8.60
C VAL A 16 -1.31 -9.58 7.53
N MET A 17 -0.90 -9.96 6.33
CA MET A 17 -1.81 -10.46 5.30
C MET A 17 -2.50 -11.76 5.74
N ALA A 18 -1.75 -12.69 6.34
CA ALA A 18 -2.28 -13.96 6.84
C ALA A 18 -3.33 -13.77 7.94
N ILE A 19 -3.18 -12.73 8.77
CA ILE A 19 -4.15 -12.39 9.82
C ILE A 19 -5.33 -11.59 9.26
N LEU A 20 -5.07 -10.56 8.45
CA LEU A 20 -6.10 -9.62 8.03
C LEU A 20 -6.96 -10.12 6.86
N MET A 21 -6.42 -10.88 5.91
CA MET A 21 -7.22 -11.40 4.79
C MET A 21 -8.42 -12.25 5.21
N PRO A 22 -8.28 -13.26 6.10
CA PRO A 22 -9.42 -14.06 6.55
C PRO A 22 -10.42 -13.26 7.40
N LEU A 23 -10.09 -12.04 7.83
CA LEU A 23 -11.02 -11.15 8.53
C LEU A 23 -11.71 -10.18 7.55
N VAL A 24 -10.92 -9.50 6.72
CA VAL A 24 -11.40 -8.40 5.86
C VAL A 24 -12.29 -8.91 4.72
N ILE A 25 -11.94 -10.05 4.10
CA ILE A 25 -12.70 -10.61 2.98
C ILE A 25 -14.14 -10.97 3.42
N PRO A 26 -14.36 -11.85 4.42
CA PRO A 26 -15.71 -12.21 4.83
C PRO A 26 -16.47 -11.04 5.47
N LEU A 27 -15.80 -10.15 6.20
CA LEU A 27 -16.43 -8.97 6.76
C LEU A 27 -16.96 -8.04 5.66
N THR A 28 -16.13 -7.74 4.66
CA THR A 28 -16.53 -6.87 3.53
C THR A 28 -17.69 -7.51 2.78
N TRP A 29 -17.62 -8.82 2.51
CA TRP A 29 -18.71 -9.55 1.86
C TRP A 29 -20.02 -9.49 2.65
N ALA A 30 -19.97 -9.76 3.96
CA ALA A 30 -21.15 -9.72 4.82
C ALA A 30 -21.80 -8.33 4.86
N VAL A 31 -20.99 -7.26 4.92
CA VAL A 31 -21.48 -5.88 4.84
C VAL A 31 -22.12 -5.60 3.49
N MET A 32 -21.51 -6.03 2.38
CA MET A 32 -22.08 -5.88 1.03
C MET A 32 -23.43 -6.60 0.92
N VAL A 33 -23.54 -7.84 1.41
CA VAL A 33 -24.81 -8.61 1.42
C VAL A 33 -25.87 -7.87 2.23
N ASN A 34 -25.53 -7.40 3.43
CA ASN A 34 -26.48 -6.70 4.31
C ASN A 34 -27.01 -5.39 3.69
N ASN A 35 -26.20 -4.73 2.87
CA ASN A 35 -26.57 -3.49 2.17
C ASN A 35 -27.10 -3.71 0.75
N GLY A 36 -27.37 -4.97 0.33
CA GLY A 36 -27.84 -5.27 -1.03
C GLY A 36 -26.81 -4.98 -2.14
N ALA A 37 -25.55 -4.78 -1.78
CA ALA A 37 -24.44 -4.46 -2.67
C ALA A 37 -23.62 -5.71 -3.09
N ALA A 38 -24.06 -6.92 -2.76
CA ALA A 38 -23.41 -8.17 -3.19
C ALA A 38 -23.73 -8.52 -4.66
N THR A 39 -23.55 -7.55 -5.56
CA THR A 39 -23.76 -7.70 -6.99
C THR A 39 -22.44 -7.51 -7.75
N PRO A 40 -22.28 -8.10 -8.95
CA PRO A 40 -21.05 -7.99 -9.74
C PRO A 40 -20.58 -6.56 -9.98
N GLU A 41 -21.53 -5.62 -10.14
CA GLU A 41 -21.24 -4.20 -10.34
C GLU A 41 -20.53 -3.55 -9.15
N ASN A 42 -20.73 -4.07 -7.93
CA ASN A 42 -20.18 -3.52 -6.70
C ASN A 42 -18.96 -4.30 -6.17
N TYR A 43 -18.47 -5.30 -6.90
CA TYR A 43 -17.30 -6.11 -6.48
C TYR A 43 -16.01 -5.29 -6.35
N HIS A 44 -15.96 -4.08 -6.94
CA HIS A 44 -14.88 -3.12 -6.70
C HIS A 44 -14.68 -2.79 -5.22
N ILE A 45 -15.72 -2.84 -4.38
CA ILE A 45 -15.62 -2.64 -2.93
C ILE A 45 -14.77 -3.74 -2.31
N LEU A 46 -15.09 -5.01 -2.62
CA LEU A 46 -14.34 -6.17 -2.13
C LEU A 46 -12.89 -6.15 -2.62
N TYR A 47 -12.68 -5.91 -3.92
CA TYR A 47 -11.34 -5.86 -4.50
C TYR A 47 -10.50 -4.72 -3.91
N SER A 48 -11.11 -3.55 -3.68
CA SER A 48 -10.43 -2.43 -3.04
C SER A 48 -10.06 -2.73 -1.57
N SER A 49 -10.95 -3.38 -0.81
CA SER A 49 -10.63 -3.83 0.56
C SER A 49 -9.44 -4.78 0.60
N ILE A 50 -9.38 -5.75 -0.32
CA ILE A 50 -8.23 -6.67 -0.46
C ILE A 50 -6.97 -5.88 -0.83
N ALA A 51 -7.06 -4.99 -1.83
CA ALA A 51 -5.95 -4.15 -2.25
C ALA A 51 -5.41 -3.27 -1.11
N CYS A 52 -6.28 -2.74 -0.24
CA CYS A 52 -5.88 -1.95 0.94
C CYS A 52 -5.05 -2.75 1.94
N VAL A 53 -5.37 -4.04 2.14
CA VAL A 53 -4.58 -4.93 3.01
C VAL A 53 -3.22 -5.21 2.37
N LEU A 54 -3.21 -5.61 1.09
CA LEU A 54 -1.98 -5.93 0.36
C LEU A 54 -1.03 -4.73 0.31
N THR A 55 -1.50 -3.60 -0.20
CA THR A 55 -0.69 -2.39 -0.38
C THR A 55 -0.24 -1.80 0.95
N GLY A 56 -1.10 -1.81 1.98
CA GLY A 56 -0.73 -1.35 3.30
C GLY A 56 0.36 -2.22 3.93
N ALA A 57 0.24 -3.54 3.85
CA ALA A 57 1.24 -4.46 4.38
C ALA A 57 2.58 -4.35 3.63
N VAL A 58 2.57 -4.27 2.30
CA VAL A 58 3.80 -4.10 1.48
C VAL A 58 4.45 -2.74 1.70
N TRP A 59 3.67 -1.68 1.87
CA TRP A 59 4.20 -0.34 2.16
C TRP A 59 5.10 -0.34 3.41
N ALA A 60 4.73 -1.10 4.44
CA ALA A 60 5.52 -1.20 5.65
C ALA A 60 6.87 -1.91 5.44
N ASP A 61 6.96 -2.89 4.53
CA ASP A 61 8.23 -3.60 4.24
C ASP A 61 9.29 -2.70 3.59
N HIS A 62 8.86 -1.59 2.98
CA HIS A 62 9.75 -0.63 2.34
C HIS A 62 10.36 0.39 3.30
N CYS A 63 9.75 0.62 4.47
CA CYS A 63 10.13 1.74 5.34
C CYS A 63 10.24 1.38 6.82
N SER A 64 9.83 0.19 7.24
CA SER A 64 9.93 -0.22 8.65
C SER A 64 11.36 -0.67 8.98
N PRO A 65 12.01 -0.09 10.01
CA PRO A 65 13.37 -0.47 10.40
C PRO A 65 13.48 -1.90 10.94
N ILE A 66 12.36 -2.52 11.28
CA ILE A 66 12.32 -3.89 11.81
C ILE A 66 11.83 -4.91 10.78
N SER A 67 11.55 -4.49 9.53
CA SER A 67 11.17 -5.43 8.48
C SER A 67 12.37 -6.22 7.98
N ASP A 68 12.21 -7.54 7.87
CA ASP A 68 13.22 -8.44 7.31
C ASP A 68 13.65 -7.99 5.89
N THR A 69 12.70 -7.46 5.10
CA THR A 69 12.98 -6.99 3.74
C THR A 69 13.79 -5.69 3.76
N THR A 70 13.51 -4.77 4.68
CA THR A 70 14.29 -3.55 4.87
C THR A 70 15.72 -3.88 5.30
N ILE A 71 15.89 -4.82 6.24
CA ILE A 71 17.21 -5.27 6.73
C ILE A 71 18.01 -5.95 5.61
N LEU A 72 17.40 -6.87 4.86
CA LEU A 72 18.06 -7.54 3.74
C LEU A 72 18.44 -6.55 2.63
N THR A 73 17.60 -5.55 2.36
CA THR A 73 17.87 -4.54 1.33
C THR A 73 18.98 -3.58 1.75
N SER A 74 19.06 -3.18 3.03
CA SER A 74 20.14 -2.33 3.52
C SER A 74 21.49 -3.04 3.44
N MET A 75 21.54 -4.32 3.82
CA MET A 75 22.73 -5.17 3.69
C MET A 75 23.15 -5.35 2.22
N ALA A 76 22.20 -5.64 1.33
CA ALA A 76 22.48 -5.79 -0.10
C ALA A 76 22.95 -4.49 -0.76
N SER A 77 22.49 -3.34 -0.25
CA SER A 77 22.90 -2.01 -0.71
C SER A 77 24.21 -1.51 -0.07
N GLY A 78 24.76 -2.25 0.91
CA GLY A 78 25.98 -1.88 1.62
C GLY A 78 25.85 -0.60 2.46
N CYS A 79 24.65 -0.28 2.95
CA CYS A 79 24.37 0.91 3.75
C CYS A 79 23.84 0.56 5.14
N GLU A 80 24.03 1.48 6.08
CA GLU A 80 23.47 1.36 7.42
C GLU A 80 21.94 1.32 7.36
N LEU A 81 21.33 0.48 8.21
CA LEU A 81 19.89 0.22 8.20
C LEU A 81 19.06 1.51 8.32
N MET A 82 19.45 2.39 9.23
CA MET A 82 18.70 3.64 9.43
C MET A 82 18.89 4.63 8.27
N ASP A 83 20.04 4.64 7.61
CA ASP A 83 20.26 5.47 6.42
C ASP A 83 19.38 4.98 5.26
N HIS A 84 19.24 3.66 5.10
CA HIS A 84 18.28 3.07 4.17
C HIS A 84 16.85 3.55 4.48
N VAL A 85 16.40 3.39 5.72
CA VAL A 85 15.03 3.77 6.13
C VAL A 85 14.76 5.26 5.89
N TRP A 86 15.68 6.14 6.31
CA TRP A 86 15.49 7.59 6.16
C TRP A 86 15.49 8.05 4.71
N THR A 87 16.26 7.39 3.84
CA THR A 87 16.25 7.68 2.40
C THR A 87 15.00 7.15 1.72
N GLN A 88 14.43 6.02 2.15
CA GLN A 88 13.20 5.44 1.59
C GLN A 88 11.92 6.13 2.08
N MET A 89 11.88 6.58 3.34
CA MET A 89 10.69 7.16 3.97
C MET A 89 9.96 8.25 3.15
N PRO A 90 10.65 9.23 2.54
CA PRO A 90 10.00 10.22 1.69
C PRO A 90 9.26 9.62 0.49
N TYR A 91 9.86 8.62 -0.17
CA TYR A 91 9.27 7.92 -1.30
C TYR A 91 8.11 7.01 -0.85
N ALA A 92 8.27 6.34 0.30
CA ALA A 92 7.22 5.52 0.88
C ALA A 92 5.99 6.39 1.20
N ILE A 93 6.18 7.56 1.83
CA ILE A 93 5.06 8.47 2.15
C ILE A 93 4.38 8.97 0.87
N SER A 94 5.13 9.40 -0.14
CA SER A 94 4.55 9.92 -1.39
C SER A 94 3.75 8.86 -2.15
N THR A 95 4.32 7.65 -2.28
CA THR A 95 3.68 6.51 -2.96
C THR A 95 2.49 5.97 -2.16
N GLY A 96 2.61 5.86 -0.84
CA GLY A 96 1.53 5.43 0.05
C GLY A 96 0.34 6.38 0.04
N ALA A 97 0.60 7.70 0.07
CA ALA A 97 -0.46 8.71 -0.05
C ALA A 97 -1.14 8.66 -1.43
N ALA A 98 -0.37 8.53 -2.51
CA ALA A 98 -0.94 8.40 -3.85
C ALA A 98 -1.75 7.10 -4.02
N ALA A 99 -1.23 5.97 -3.53
CA ALA A 99 -1.93 4.68 -3.57
C ALA A 99 -3.27 4.74 -2.82
N LEU A 100 -3.32 5.42 -1.68
CA LEU A 100 -4.56 5.61 -0.93
C LEU A 100 -5.53 6.56 -1.64
N LEU A 101 -5.08 7.79 -1.93
CA LEU A 101 -5.96 8.89 -2.37
C LEU A 101 -6.34 8.79 -3.85
N LEU A 102 -5.44 8.29 -4.70
CA LEU A 102 -5.65 8.19 -6.14
C LEU A 102 -5.92 6.74 -6.59
N GLY A 103 -5.66 5.75 -5.75
CA GLY A 103 -5.81 4.33 -6.07
C GLY A 103 -6.98 3.68 -5.34
N THR A 104 -6.74 3.15 -4.15
CA THR A 104 -7.69 2.26 -3.47
C THR A 104 -8.98 2.97 -3.06
N LEU A 105 -8.92 4.23 -2.59
CA LEU A 105 -10.12 4.95 -2.18
C LEU A 105 -11.06 5.22 -3.38
N PRO A 106 -10.62 5.84 -4.50
CA PRO A 106 -11.48 5.97 -5.69
C PRO A 106 -11.91 4.63 -6.29
N ALA A 107 -11.05 3.61 -6.29
CA ALA A 107 -11.41 2.26 -6.77
C ALA A 107 -12.56 1.67 -5.92
N GLY A 108 -12.56 1.91 -4.61
CA GLY A 108 -13.64 1.51 -3.72
C GLY A 108 -14.98 2.15 -4.06
N PHE A 109 -14.97 3.36 -4.62
CA PHE A 109 -16.16 4.06 -5.13
C PHE A 109 -16.52 3.73 -6.60
N GLY A 110 -15.85 2.75 -7.21
CA GLY A 110 -16.17 2.26 -8.55
C GLY A 110 -15.42 2.97 -9.69
N ALA A 111 -14.40 3.79 -9.38
CA ALA A 111 -13.56 4.35 -10.44
C ALA A 111 -12.75 3.24 -11.15
N PRO A 112 -12.58 3.32 -12.48
CA PRO A 112 -11.94 2.26 -13.26
C PRO A 112 -10.44 2.17 -12.95
N TRP A 113 -9.97 0.98 -12.60
CA TRP A 113 -8.61 0.72 -12.13
C TRP A 113 -7.51 1.23 -13.08
N TRP A 114 -7.71 1.14 -14.40
CA TRP A 114 -6.71 1.55 -15.38
C TRP A 114 -6.49 3.07 -15.40
N ILE A 115 -7.53 3.88 -15.15
CA ILE A 115 -7.37 5.34 -14.99
C ILE A 115 -6.56 5.62 -13.74
N LEU A 116 -6.89 4.95 -12.63
CA LEU A 116 -6.24 5.16 -11.34
C LEU A 116 -4.76 4.78 -11.39
N LEU A 117 -4.40 3.71 -12.12
CA LEU A 117 -3.00 3.34 -12.37
C LEU A 117 -2.27 4.45 -13.15
N LEU A 118 -2.87 4.97 -14.23
CA LEU A 118 -2.26 6.06 -15.00
C LEU A 118 -2.08 7.32 -14.14
N LEU A 119 -3.08 7.68 -13.33
CA LEU A 119 -2.99 8.80 -12.40
C LEU A 119 -1.91 8.58 -11.35
N GLY A 120 -1.75 7.34 -10.84
CA GLY A 120 -0.69 6.96 -9.92
C GLY A 120 0.70 7.13 -10.52
N ILE A 121 0.91 6.62 -11.74
CA ILE A 121 2.18 6.75 -12.48
C ILE A 121 2.51 8.22 -12.75
N LEU A 122 1.53 8.99 -13.25
CA LEU A 122 1.69 10.41 -13.51
C LEU A 122 2.02 11.17 -12.22
N SER A 123 1.33 10.88 -11.12
CA SER A 123 1.58 11.48 -9.81
C SER A 123 3.03 11.25 -9.36
N GLN A 124 3.54 10.01 -9.42
CA GLN A 124 4.93 9.74 -9.04
C GLN A 124 5.93 10.38 -10.02
N GLY A 125 5.63 10.39 -11.32
CA GLY A 125 6.45 11.09 -12.32
C GLY A 125 6.55 12.59 -12.03
N LEU A 126 5.46 13.24 -11.62
CA LEU A 126 5.45 14.64 -11.21
C LEU A 126 6.21 14.86 -9.91
N VAL A 127 6.04 13.99 -8.91
CA VAL A 127 6.81 14.05 -7.66
C VAL A 127 8.31 13.99 -7.94
N ILE A 128 8.76 13.03 -8.75
CA ILE A 128 10.17 12.89 -9.12
C ILE A 128 10.63 14.11 -9.94
N ARG A 129 9.80 14.61 -10.87
CA ARG A 129 10.16 15.78 -11.69
C ARG A 129 10.37 17.05 -10.88
N TYR A 130 9.54 17.29 -9.86
CA TYR A 130 9.59 18.55 -9.09
C TYR A 130 10.45 18.46 -7.82
N PHE A 131 10.55 17.29 -7.20
CA PHE A 131 11.27 17.09 -5.94
C PHE A 131 12.51 16.20 -6.06
N GLY A 132 12.64 15.45 -7.16
CA GLY A 132 13.80 14.61 -7.41
C GLY A 132 15.06 15.43 -7.61
N ARG A 133 16.18 14.91 -7.08
CA ARG A 133 17.51 15.48 -7.29
C ARG A 133 18.26 14.63 -8.30
N THR A 134 18.94 15.27 -9.24
CA THR A 134 19.87 14.58 -10.14
C THR A 134 21.10 14.17 -9.34
N VAL A 135 21.39 12.87 -9.33
CA VAL A 135 22.64 12.34 -8.78
C VAL A 135 23.68 12.42 -9.89
N ASN A 136 24.67 13.29 -9.71
CA ASN A 136 25.81 13.45 -10.60
C ASN A 136 26.90 12.42 -10.27
#